data_AF-A0A7S1Y2R1-F1
#
_entry.id   AF-A0A7S1Y2R1-F1
#
_cell.length_a   1.000
_cell.length_b   1.000
_cell.length_c   1.000
_cell.angle_alpha   90.00
_cell.angle_beta   90.00
_cell.angle_gamma   90.00
#
_symmetry.space_group_name_H-M   'P 1'
#
loop_
_entity.id
_entity.type
_entity.pdbx_description
1 polymer ?
#
loop_
_entity_poly.entity_id
_entity_poly.type
_entity_poly.pdbx_seq_one_letter_code
_entity_poly.pdbx_strand_id
1 'polypeptide(L)'
;RTRPSEVPELCFARQRWHRPRYFHCHQPSHIEKMEEIGKLSTNAKEWTPHSSQVSTSTPNSPVRNVWRNANAPASASSGVRSTREFVPGQVWSPTPTPPTPTQDQHGMSPVRNTAWDPTVPRVSAVPPEIPQLGDQQQAWQATTAARSMPLPPLRSLPSMGTSEDMWKYYRELSLESERQMEPNDPRHKAIPAPYVNGYVLDQEAQQRRSSFGYPMSVFRVQSREDGHLYCLRRFDNVRSVSPRIAAVVSELWTKAVANTLRRTRVVDHAGLVRFHRCFMAHRAVFFVHHYHAGARTLRQRFFHIVRPTPLNEAMIWSVCVQLSSAIRTVHSAKLACRTIQLNHILSNIQGSHIRVYINCIGVVDTLEFETRKTVQELQATDMRDFGYILLSLATATEVNRGTDPNTIRRCDMFVTQNYSRELSNLIVQLLIPTKPPPTIIDVSQAIASYTYEELDQSMMIGDRLGHTLMVEFDASRAMRLLTKLGFVNERPEFGMNRRWTESGDGFVLKLFRDYVFHQADGAGNPIMDLGHVVTCLNKVDAGDEERILLTARDAKTVLVVSYADIAQSLERAYGELCGGSVMAPNAGGVPHQQPPPPY
;
A
#
# COMPACT_ATOMS: atom_id res chain seq x y z
N ARG A 1 -36.34 -55.14 13.01
CA ARG A 1 -35.06 -55.49 12.36
C ARG A 1 -34.85 -54.46 11.25
N THR A 2 -33.77 -53.67 11.17
CA THR A 2 -32.54 -53.57 11.98
C THR A 2 -31.95 -52.17 11.76
N ARG A 3 -31.19 -51.63 12.72
CA ARG A 3 -30.61 -50.26 12.64
C ARG A 3 -29.50 -50.17 11.58
N PRO A 4 -29.24 -48.99 10.98
CA PRO A 4 -27.90 -48.62 10.52
C PRO A 4 -27.02 -48.18 11.70
N SER A 5 -25.71 -48.35 11.55
CA SER A 5 -24.66 -48.19 12.55
C SER A 5 -24.19 -46.74 12.78
N GLU A 6 -23.83 -46.43 14.02
CA GLU A 6 -23.02 -45.25 14.39
C GLU A 6 -21.54 -45.45 14.00
N VAL A 7 -20.90 -44.39 13.52
CA VAL A 7 -19.43 -44.25 13.33
C VAL A 7 -19.08 -42.80 13.72
N PRO A 8 -17.97 -42.53 14.44
CA PRO A 8 -17.97 -41.49 15.48
C PRO A 8 -17.61 -40.07 15.03
N GLU A 9 -18.05 -39.09 15.84
CA GLU A 9 -17.71 -37.67 15.67
C GLU A 9 -16.22 -37.38 15.91
N LEU A 10 -15.58 -36.72 14.93
CA LEU A 10 -14.27 -36.11 15.10
C LEU A 10 -14.42 -34.77 15.83
N CYS A 11 -13.93 -34.71 17.08
CA CYS A 11 -13.89 -33.51 17.90
C CYS A 11 -12.95 -32.43 17.32
N PHE A 12 -13.47 -31.53 16.49
CA PHE A 12 -12.77 -30.27 16.19
C PHE A 12 -12.98 -29.26 17.33
N ALA A 13 -11.92 -29.01 18.10
CA ALA A 13 -11.90 -28.03 19.17
C ALA A 13 -12.12 -26.60 18.64
N ARG A 14 -13.34 -26.06 18.83
CA ARG A 14 -13.63 -24.65 18.58
C ARG A 14 -12.96 -23.78 19.64
N GLN A 15 -11.82 -23.17 19.32
CA GLN A 15 -11.29 -22.05 20.10
C GLN A 15 -12.29 -20.88 20.08
N ARG A 16 -12.86 -20.55 21.24
CA ARG A 16 -13.75 -19.41 21.42
C ARG A 16 -12.94 -18.12 21.46
N TRP A 17 -12.99 -17.35 20.37
CA TRP A 17 -12.58 -15.94 20.41
C TRP A 17 -13.62 -15.13 21.21
N HIS A 18 -13.23 -14.68 22.40
CA HIS A 18 -14.06 -13.78 23.21
C HIS A 18 -14.17 -12.41 22.53
N ARG A 19 -15.37 -12.07 22.05
CA ARG A 19 -15.71 -10.68 21.67
C ARG A 19 -15.91 -9.85 22.94
N PRO A 20 -15.28 -8.66 23.07
CA PRO A 20 -15.73 -7.67 24.04
C PRO A 20 -17.14 -7.20 23.66
N ARG A 21 -18.07 -7.21 24.63
CA ARG A 21 -19.38 -6.57 24.45
C ARG A 21 -19.21 -5.08 24.67
N TYR A 22 -19.54 -4.27 23.68
CA TYR A 22 -19.79 -2.85 23.89
C TYR A 22 -21.04 -2.69 24.77
N PHE A 23 -20.87 -2.13 25.96
CA PHE A 23 -22.00 -1.74 26.82
C PHE A 23 -22.56 -0.40 26.33
N HIS A 24 -23.80 -0.39 25.86
CA HIS A 24 -24.59 0.84 25.81
C HIS A 24 -24.97 1.22 27.23
N CYS A 25 -24.46 2.34 27.73
CA CYS A 25 -24.91 2.93 28.98
C CYS A 25 -26.12 3.84 28.70
N HIS A 26 -27.33 3.38 29.03
CA HIS A 26 -28.49 4.26 29.17
C HIS A 26 -28.38 5.00 30.50
N GLN A 27 -28.27 6.33 30.47
CA GLN A 27 -28.56 7.16 31.65
C GLN A 27 -30.07 7.43 31.73
N PRO A 28 -30.72 7.21 32.89
CA PRO A 28 -32.01 7.81 33.20
C PRO A 28 -31.82 9.23 33.74
N SER A 29 -32.73 10.12 33.37
CA SER A 29 -32.79 11.50 33.85
C SER A 29 -33.23 11.60 35.30
N HIS A 30 -32.56 12.41 36.11
CA HIS A 30 -33.16 13.00 37.30
C HIS A 30 -32.84 14.49 37.40
N ILE A 31 -33.90 15.27 37.60
CA ILE A 31 -33.90 16.70 37.87
C ILE A 31 -33.99 16.85 39.39
N GLU A 32 -33.13 17.68 40.01
CA GLU A 32 -33.57 18.77 40.90
C GLU A 32 -32.43 19.64 41.47
N LYS A 33 -32.77 20.94 41.58
CA LYS A 33 -32.27 22.00 42.50
C LYS A 33 -30.90 22.65 42.26
N MET A 34 -30.98 23.98 42.13
CA MET A 34 -29.90 24.98 42.15
C MET A 34 -29.70 25.52 43.58
N GLU A 35 -28.86 26.56 43.70
CA GLU A 35 -28.37 27.25 44.91
C GLU A 35 -27.18 26.50 45.55
N GLU A 36 -26.04 27.13 45.89
CA GLU A 36 -25.79 28.54 46.19
C GLU A 36 -24.41 29.05 45.68
N ILE A 37 -24.18 30.37 45.70
CA ILE A 37 -22.99 31.05 45.15
C ILE A 37 -21.91 31.26 46.23
N GLY A 38 -20.62 30.98 45.94
CA GLY A 38 -19.56 31.20 46.94
C GLY A 38 -18.09 31.19 46.49
N LYS A 39 -17.58 32.38 46.12
CA LYS A 39 -16.18 32.87 46.28
C LYS A 39 -15.06 32.27 45.40
N LEU A 40 -14.59 33.15 44.52
CA LEU A 40 -13.31 33.14 43.82
C LEU A 40 -12.09 32.94 44.75
N SER A 41 -11.05 32.27 44.23
CA SER A 41 -9.67 32.52 44.64
C SER A 41 -8.73 32.38 43.44
N THR A 42 -8.16 33.51 43.01
CA THR A 42 -7.20 33.61 41.92
C THR A 42 -5.78 33.33 42.43
N ASN A 43 -5.08 32.34 41.85
CA ASN A 43 -3.61 32.28 41.89
C ASN A 43 -3.06 31.25 40.88
N ALA A 44 -2.83 31.69 39.65
CA ALA A 44 -1.96 31.00 38.69
C ALA A 44 -1.05 32.04 38.03
N LYS A 45 0.27 31.82 38.06
CA LYS A 45 1.24 32.72 37.43
C LYS A 45 1.29 32.46 35.92
N GLU A 46 1.08 33.52 35.16
CA GLU A 46 1.21 33.56 33.71
C GLU A 46 2.70 33.47 33.30
N TRP A 47 3.00 32.71 32.24
CA TRP A 47 4.36 32.53 31.72
C TRP A 47 4.50 33.21 30.36
N THR A 48 5.35 34.23 30.28
CA THR A 48 5.65 34.97 29.04
C THR A 48 7.03 34.60 28.49
N PRO A 49 7.17 34.22 27.21
CA PRO A 49 8.48 34.01 26.61
C PRO A 49 9.15 35.37 26.28
N HIS A 50 10.41 35.52 26.67
CA HIS A 50 11.18 36.75 26.46
C HIS A 50 11.56 36.99 24.99
N SER A 51 11.44 38.25 24.57
CA SER A 51 11.95 38.77 23.30
C SER A 51 13.42 39.21 23.40
N SER A 52 14.29 38.73 22.50
CA SER A 52 15.58 39.31 22.10
C SER A 52 16.12 38.50 20.90
N GLN A 53 16.75 39.05 19.86
CA GLN A 53 16.94 40.42 19.39
C GLN A 53 17.13 40.36 17.85
N VAL A 54 16.80 41.43 17.13
CA VAL A 54 17.03 41.53 15.67
C VAL A 54 18.41 42.11 15.39
N SER A 55 19.16 41.50 14.47
CA SER A 55 20.26 42.17 13.77
C SER A 55 20.18 41.90 12.26
N THR A 56 20.22 42.98 11.48
CA THR A 56 19.99 43.00 10.03
C THR A 56 21.28 42.91 9.23
N SER A 57 21.35 42.03 8.23
CA SER A 57 22.18 42.25 7.04
C SER A 57 21.67 41.48 5.81
N THR A 58 21.34 42.25 4.78
CA THR A 58 21.21 41.86 3.36
C THR A 58 22.44 42.45 2.62
N PRO A 59 22.87 41.96 1.42
CA PRO A 59 21.97 41.71 0.29
C PRO A 59 22.34 40.65 -0.79
N ASN A 60 21.39 40.48 -1.73
CA ASN A 60 21.53 40.16 -3.15
C ASN A 60 21.78 38.72 -3.67
N SER A 61 20.65 38.12 -4.09
CA SER A 61 20.39 37.70 -5.50
C SER A 61 20.98 36.36 -6.03
N PRO A 62 20.46 35.79 -7.15
CA PRO A 62 19.77 34.50 -7.02
C PRO A 62 20.34 33.37 -7.91
N VAL A 63 20.20 32.12 -7.47
CA VAL A 63 20.64 30.94 -8.24
C VAL A 63 19.50 29.94 -8.48
N ARG A 64 19.40 29.50 -9.74
CA ARG A 64 18.46 28.47 -10.23
C ARG A 64 18.81 27.09 -9.67
N ASN A 65 17.84 26.35 -9.13
CA ASN A 65 18.00 24.92 -8.90
C ASN A 65 17.72 24.13 -10.19
N VAL A 66 18.79 23.71 -10.86
CA VAL A 66 18.77 22.70 -11.92
C VAL A 66 19.22 21.38 -11.31
N TRP A 67 18.31 20.43 -11.13
CA TRP A 67 18.67 19.07 -10.76
C TRP A 67 19.04 18.25 -12.00
N ARG A 68 20.28 17.78 -12.07
CA ARG A 68 20.77 16.82 -13.06
C ARG A 68 21.45 15.64 -12.34
N ASN A 69 21.19 14.43 -12.81
CA ASN A 69 21.85 13.21 -12.34
C ASN A 69 23.37 13.29 -12.49
N ALA A 70 24.12 12.79 -11.50
CA ALA A 70 25.40 12.10 -11.73
C ALA A 70 25.78 11.18 -10.56
N ASN A 71 26.42 10.08 -10.94
CA ASN A 71 26.93 8.95 -10.16
C ASN A 71 27.97 9.29 -9.07
N ALA A 72 28.24 8.29 -8.21
CA ALA A 72 29.31 8.28 -7.21
C ALA A 72 30.74 8.47 -7.78
N PRO A 73 31.74 8.73 -6.92
CA PRO A 73 32.66 7.62 -6.60
C PRO A 73 33.32 7.64 -5.20
N ALA A 74 34.10 6.57 -4.97
CA ALA A 74 35.31 6.47 -4.14
C ALA A 74 35.19 6.28 -2.61
N SER A 75 35.88 5.22 -2.16
CA SER A 75 36.01 4.74 -0.78
C SER A 75 37.25 5.30 -0.08
N ALA A 76 37.11 5.69 1.20
CA ALA A 76 38.22 5.88 2.13
C ALA A 76 38.26 4.72 3.14
N SER A 77 39.38 4.00 3.20
CA SER A 77 39.58 2.85 4.10
C SER A 77 40.22 3.26 5.42
N SER A 78 39.51 3.09 6.53
CA SER A 78 40.08 3.05 7.89
C SER A 78 40.10 1.61 8.38
N GLY A 79 41.25 1.16 8.90
CA GLY A 79 41.47 -0.24 9.26
C GLY A 79 40.80 -0.65 10.57
N VAL A 80 40.20 -1.84 10.59
CA VAL A 80 39.61 -2.45 11.79
C VAL A 80 40.42 -3.69 12.16
N ARG A 81 40.78 -3.81 13.45
CA ARG A 81 41.44 -5.00 13.99
C ARG A 81 40.43 -6.14 14.10
N SER A 82 40.82 -7.34 13.68
CA SER A 82 40.00 -8.55 13.86
C SER A 82 40.07 -9.02 15.31
N THR A 83 38.93 -9.04 15.99
CA THR A 83 38.76 -9.75 17.27
C THR A 83 38.17 -11.12 16.98
N ARG A 84 38.82 -12.19 17.46
CA ARG A 84 38.27 -13.56 17.41
C ARG A 84 37.43 -13.81 18.66
N GLU A 85 36.33 -14.52 18.47
CA GLU A 85 35.47 -15.03 19.53
C GLU A 85 36.23 -16.06 20.40
N PHE A 86 35.99 -16.05 21.72
CA PHE A 86 36.68 -16.91 22.67
C PHE A 86 35.78 -18.05 23.16
N VAL A 87 36.21 -19.28 22.95
CA VAL A 87 35.68 -20.49 23.61
C VAL A 87 36.74 -20.95 24.61
N PRO A 88 36.41 -21.16 25.91
CA PRO A 88 37.39 -21.61 26.89
C PRO A 88 37.88 -23.03 26.59
N GLY A 89 39.20 -23.25 26.42
CA GLY A 89 39.75 -24.61 26.47
C GLY A 89 41.07 -24.95 25.76
N GLN A 90 41.67 -24.10 24.91
CA GLN A 90 42.92 -24.47 24.21
C GLN A 90 44.06 -23.46 24.32
N VAL A 91 45.28 -24.02 24.46
CA VAL A 91 46.57 -23.33 24.54
C VAL A 91 47.17 -23.20 23.13
N TRP A 92 47.81 -22.08 22.82
CA TRP A 92 48.41 -21.79 21.51
C TRP A 92 49.91 -21.50 21.61
N SER A 93 50.69 -21.91 20.61
CA SER A 93 52.12 -21.61 20.44
C SER A 93 52.42 -21.01 19.05
N PRO A 94 53.37 -20.05 18.88
CA PRO A 94 53.49 -19.24 17.66
C PRO A 94 54.76 -19.51 16.81
N THR A 95 54.69 -19.32 15.48
CA THR A 95 55.86 -19.21 14.55
C THR A 95 55.41 -18.60 13.18
N PRO A 96 56.28 -18.22 12.21
CA PRO A 96 56.45 -16.81 11.86
C PRO A 96 56.22 -16.41 10.38
N THR A 97 56.35 -15.11 10.08
CA THR A 97 56.14 -14.47 8.77
C THR A 97 57.39 -14.35 7.89
N PRO A 98 57.30 -14.58 6.56
CA PRO A 98 58.27 -14.18 5.53
C PRO A 98 57.70 -13.12 4.52
N PRO A 99 58.48 -12.59 3.53
CA PRO A 99 58.41 -11.16 3.16
C PRO A 99 57.95 -10.80 1.72
N THR A 100 57.85 -9.49 1.47
CA THR A 100 57.44 -8.83 0.21
C THR A 100 58.56 -8.78 -0.86
N PRO A 101 58.22 -8.88 -2.17
CA PRO A 101 59.06 -8.38 -3.26
C PRO A 101 58.38 -7.37 -4.21
N THR A 102 59.16 -6.85 -5.17
CA THR A 102 59.02 -5.56 -5.88
C THR A 102 58.41 -5.61 -7.29
N GLN A 103 58.26 -4.41 -7.90
CA GLN A 103 57.82 -4.14 -9.29
C GLN A 103 58.73 -4.76 -10.37
N ASP A 104 58.20 -4.96 -11.59
CA ASP A 104 58.73 -4.29 -12.80
C ASP A 104 57.80 -4.36 -14.05
N GLN A 105 58.19 -3.72 -15.16
CA GLN A 105 57.32 -3.21 -16.25
C GLN A 105 57.50 -3.85 -17.65
N HIS A 106 56.62 -3.46 -18.60
CA HIS A 106 56.68 -3.59 -20.08
C HIS A 106 56.41 -4.98 -20.70
N GLY A 107 55.87 -5.15 -21.93
CA GLY A 107 55.30 -4.18 -22.89
C GLY A 107 54.82 -4.84 -24.23
N MET A 108 53.89 -4.16 -24.93
CA MET A 108 53.53 -4.20 -26.38
C MET A 108 53.48 -5.53 -27.21
N SER A 109 52.26 -5.97 -27.60
CA SER A 109 51.64 -5.94 -28.97
C SER A 109 52.47 -6.16 -30.28
N PRO A 110 51.87 -6.50 -31.47
CA PRO A 110 50.54 -7.10 -31.82
C PRO A 110 50.50 -8.05 -33.09
N VAL A 111 49.28 -8.41 -33.58
CA VAL A 111 48.87 -8.92 -34.94
C VAL A 111 49.40 -10.31 -35.43
N ARG A 112 48.80 -11.09 -36.37
CA ARG A 112 47.64 -10.96 -37.30
C ARG A 112 47.04 -12.33 -37.72
N ASN A 113 45.82 -12.31 -38.25
CA ASN A 113 45.03 -13.39 -38.90
C ASN A 113 45.78 -14.33 -39.88
N THR A 114 45.30 -15.58 -40.02
CA THR A 114 44.61 -16.08 -41.26
C THR A 114 44.02 -17.49 -41.07
N ALA A 115 42.95 -17.79 -41.81
CA ALA A 115 42.56 -19.15 -42.25
C ALA A 115 42.84 -19.24 -43.78
N TRP A 116 42.64 -20.33 -44.53
CA TRP A 116 41.83 -21.55 -44.37
C TRP A 116 42.28 -22.58 -45.44
N ASP A 117 42.26 -23.90 -45.17
CA ASP A 117 41.79 -24.95 -46.13
C ASP A 117 41.77 -26.38 -45.51
N PRO A 118 40.91 -27.33 -45.96
CA PRO A 118 40.81 -28.69 -45.42
C PRO A 118 41.34 -29.77 -46.37
N THR A 119 41.64 -30.98 -45.86
CA THR A 119 41.78 -32.19 -46.70
C THR A 119 41.63 -33.52 -45.92
N VAL A 120 40.51 -34.23 -46.16
CA VAL A 120 40.31 -35.71 -46.05
C VAL A 120 40.35 -36.37 -44.61
N PRO A 121 39.92 -37.63 -44.39
CA PRO A 121 38.53 -38.00 -44.05
C PRO A 121 38.30 -38.70 -42.67
N ARG A 122 37.01 -38.99 -42.37
CA ARG A 122 36.51 -39.73 -41.19
C ARG A 122 36.92 -41.22 -41.13
N VAL A 123 37.19 -41.70 -39.91
CA VAL A 123 36.84 -43.06 -39.40
C VAL A 123 36.31 -42.94 -37.96
N SER A 124 35.43 -43.86 -37.52
CA SER A 124 34.63 -43.73 -36.29
C SER A 124 35.31 -44.16 -34.97
N ALA A 125 35.14 -43.31 -33.96
CA ALA A 125 34.93 -43.57 -32.52
C ALA A 125 35.29 -44.93 -31.86
N VAL A 126 36.28 -44.89 -30.95
CA VAL A 126 36.28 -45.46 -29.58
C VAL A 126 37.03 -44.44 -28.69
N PRO A 127 36.63 -44.16 -27.42
CA PRO A 127 37.14 -43.00 -26.67
C PRO A 127 38.42 -43.30 -25.85
N PRO A 128 39.44 -42.42 -25.87
CA PRO A 128 40.59 -42.52 -24.99
C PRO A 128 40.40 -41.72 -23.69
N GLU A 129 40.31 -42.48 -22.59
CA GLU A 129 40.93 -42.32 -21.26
C GLU A 129 41.24 -40.95 -20.62
N ILE A 130 41.09 -40.97 -19.29
CA ILE A 130 41.11 -39.84 -18.35
C ILE A 130 42.57 -39.43 -18.01
N PRO A 131 42.97 -38.17 -18.23
CA PRO A 131 44.18 -37.61 -17.63
C PRO A 131 44.02 -37.44 -16.11
N GLN A 132 45.11 -37.66 -15.37
CA GLN A 132 45.06 -37.93 -13.94
C GLN A 132 44.69 -36.74 -13.04
N LEU A 133 44.12 -37.08 -11.89
CA LEU A 133 43.68 -36.19 -10.81
C LEU A 133 44.90 -35.51 -10.14
N GLY A 134 45.11 -34.22 -10.41
CA GLY A 134 46.20 -33.44 -9.80
C GLY A 134 45.95 -31.93 -9.80
N ASP A 135 46.07 -31.30 -10.97
CA ASP A 135 46.34 -29.84 -11.04
C ASP A 135 45.11 -28.94 -11.29
N GLN A 136 43.88 -29.45 -11.22
CA GLN A 136 42.66 -28.61 -11.28
C GLN A 136 42.07 -28.25 -9.91
N GLN A 137 42.51 -28.88 -8.81
CA GLN A 137 41.87 -28.67 -7.50
C GLN A 137 42.25 -27.35 -6.82
N GLN A 138 43.36 -26.72 -7.23
CA GLN A 138 43.84 -25.44 -6.68
C GLN A 138 43.21 -24.21 -7.37
N ALA A 139 42.81 -24.31 -8.64
CA ALA A 139 42.20 -23.21 -9.39
C ALA A 139 40.75 -22.89 -8.93
N TRP A 140 40.04 -23.87 -8.37
CA TRP A 140 38.68 -23.67 -7.81
C TRP A 140 38.67 -23.09 -6.39
N GLN A 141 39.79 -23.16 -5.66
CA GLN A 141 39.88 -22.63 -4.30
C GLN A 141 40.31 -21.15 -4.28
N ALA A 142 41.08 -20.69 -5.27
CA ALA A 142 41.60 -19.33 -5.34
C ALA A 142 40.55 -18.23 -5.64
N THR A 143 39.39 -18.59 -6.21
CA THR A 143 38.31 -17.64 -6.55
C THR A 143 37.18 -17.60 -5.52
N THR A 144 37.25 -18.43 -4.47
CA THR A 144 36.19 -18.58 -3.46
C THR A 144 36.59 -18.06 -2.08
N ALA A 145 37.62 -17.22 -2.02
CA ALA A 145 37.77 -16.23 -0.95
C ALA A 145 36.75 -15.09 -1.18
N ALA A 146 35.46 -15.44 -1.16
CA ALA A 146 34.42 -14.44 -0.97
C ALA A 146 34.81 -13.66 0.29
N ARG A 147 34.91 -12.33 0.19
CA ARG A 147 34.90 -11.49 1.38
C ARG A 147 33.73 -11.97 2.21
N SER A 148 33.99 -12.46 3.42
CA SER A 148 32.94 -12.60 4.41
C SER A 148 32.44 -11.20 4.69
N MET A 149 31.45 -10.78 3.89
CA MET A 149 30.41 -9.88 4.36
C MET A 149 30.06 -10.43 5.75
N PRO A 150 30.19 -9.64 6.84
CA PRO A 150 29.68 -10.11 8.12
C PRO A 150 28.26 -10.58 7.86
N LEU A 151 27.88 -11.77 8.35
CA LEU A 151 26.53 -12.27 8.14
C LEU A 151 25.59 -11.11 8.46
N PRO A 152 24.68 -10.73 7.54
CA PRO A 152 23.77 -9.64 7.83
C PRO A 152 23.12 -9.96 9.19
N PRO A 153 23.06 -8.99 10.13
CA PRO A 153 22.49 -9.26 11.44
C PRO A 153 21.14 -9.94 11.21
N LEU A 154 20.90 -11.05 11.93
CA LEU A 154 19.86 -12.04 11.59
C LEU A 154 18.48 -11.40 11.37
N ARG A 155 18.26 -10.22 11.96
CA ARG A 155 17.34 -9.20 11.46
C ARG A 155 18.01 -7.82 11.41
N SER A 156 17.63 -7.00 10.43
CA SER A 156 17.88 -5.55 10.35
C SER A 156 16.57 -4.77 10.57
N LEU A 157 16.61 -3.47 10.88
CA LEU A 157 15.38 -2.66 11.03
C LEU A 157 14.49 -2.70 9.76
N PRO A 158 15.01 -2.60 8.53
CA PRO A 158 14.19 -2.79 7.32
C PRO A 158 13.61 -4.20 7.13
N SER A 159 14.07 -5.21 7.88
CA SER A 159 13.48 -6.56 7.89
C SER A 159 12.39 -6.75 8.97
N MET A 160 12.13 -5.72 9.79
CA MET A 160 11.05 -5.69 10.77
C MET A 160 9.82 -5.00 10.18
N GLY A 161 9.15 -5.66 9.23
CA GLY A 161 7.95 -5.15 8.56
C GLY A 161 7.85 -5.58 7.10
N THR A 162 6.95 -4.94 6.37
CA THR A 162 6.84 -5.04 4.89
C THR A 162 8.17 -4.79 4.17
N SER A 163 8.33 -5.35 2.97
CA SER A 163 9.51 -5.07 2.13
C SER A 163 9.59 -3.59 1.75
N GLU A 164 10.81 -3.09 1.54
CA GLU A 164 11.07 -1.66 1.28
C GLU A 164 10.24 -1.11 0.10
N ASP A 165 10.04 -1.89 -0.96
CA ASP A 165 9.22 -1.50 -2.12
C ASP A 165 7.72 -1.41 -1.77
N MET A 166 7.19 -2.34 -0.96
CA MET A 166 5.81 -2.27 -0.49
C MET A 166 5.62 -1.11 0.49
N TRP A 167 6.58 -0.89 1.40
CA TRP A 167 6.57 0.23 2.31
C TRP A 167 6.57 1.57 1.58
N LYS A 168 7.47 1.76 0.59
CA LYS A 168 7.49 2.95 -0.27
C LYS A 168 6.16 3.15 -0.99
N TYR A 169 5.64 2.10 -1.62
CA TYR A 169 4.36 2.14 -2.34
C TYR A 169 3.20 2.59 -1.44
N TYR A 170 2.99 1.93 -0.30
CA TYR A 170 1.90 2.30 0.61
C TYR A 170 2.11 3.66 1.29
N ARG A 171 3.36 4.06 1.57
CA ARG A 171 3.69 5.41 2.05
C ARG A 171 3.35 6.48 1.02
N GLU A 172 3.67 6.27 -0.25
CA GLU A 172 3.31 7.19 -1.33
C GLU A 172 1.78 7.33 -1.47
N LEU A 173 1.04 6.21 -1.36
CA LEU A 173 -0.43 6.24 -1.35
C LEU A 173 -1.01 6.98 -0.13
N SER A 174 -0.41 6.85 1.06
CA SER A 174 -0.83 7.62 2.26
C SER A 174 -0.58 9.11 2.05
N LEU A 175 0.65 9.47 1.64
CA LEU A 175 1.03 10.86 1.35
C LEU A 175 0.20 11.50 0.24
N GLU A 176 -0.26 10.73 -0.77
CA GLU A 176 -1.20 11.22 -1.77
C GLU A 176 -2.62 11.38 -1.21
N SER A 177 -3.07 10.44 -0.39
CA SER A 177 -4.37 10.49 0.30
C SER A 177 -4.46 11.65 1.30
N GLU A 178 -3.36 12.04 1.92
CA GLU A 178 -3.28 13.12 2.91
C GLU A 178 -3.17 14.52 2.30
N ARG A 179 -2.99 14.65 0.97
CA ARG A 179 -2.88 15.96 0.31
C ARG A 179 -4.12 16.82 0.52
N GLN A 180 -3.88 18.12 0.68
CA GLN A 180 -4.90 19.17 0.84
C GLN A 180 -4.48 20.40 0.02
N MET A 181 -5.45 21.21 -0.40
CA MET A 181 -5.20 22.56 -0.90
C MET A 181 -4.75 23.45 0.26
N GLU A 182 -3.98 24.49 -0.05
CA GLU A 182 -3.66 25.57 0.90
C GLU A 182 -4.94 26.11 1.58
N PRO A 183 -4.90 26.48 2.88
CA PRO A 183 -6.09 26.94 3.60
C PRO A 183 -6.82 28.12 2.94
N ASN A 184 -6.07 28.98 2.24
CA ASN A 184 -6.58 30.17 1.56
C ASN A 184 -7.01 29.93 0.09
N ASP A 185 -6.97 28.69 -0.41
CA ASP A 185 -7.32 28.39 -1.80
C ASP A 185 -8.80 28.72 -2.08
N PRO A 186 -9.13 29.59 -3.06
CA PRO A 186 -10.50 29.97 -3.35
C PRO A 186 -11.38 28.78 -3.78
N ARG A 187 -10.78 27.67 -4.24
CA ARG A 187 -11.48 26.46 -4.67
C ARG A 187 -12.11 25.69 -3.49
N HIS A 188 -11.73 25.95 -2.24
CA HIS A 188 -12.48 25.46 -1.07
C HIS A 188 -13.96 25.88 -1.11
N LYS A 189 -14.26 27.09 -1.61
CA LYS A 189 -15.65 27.58 -1.79
C LYS A 189 -16.46 26.74 -2.80
N ALA A 190 -15.80 25.96 -3.64
CA ALA A 190 -16.45 25.08 -4.60
C ALA A 190 -16.97 23.77 -3.98
N ILE A 191 -16.51 23.42 -2.77
CA ILE A 191 -16.81 22.17 -2.07
C ILE A 191 -17.99 22.38 -1.10
N PRO A 192 -19.03 21.52 -1.09
CA PRO A 192 -20.15 21.63 -0.15
C PRO A 192 -19.74 21.32 1.30
N ALA A 193 -20.39 21.99 2.27
CA ALA A 193 -20.03 21.93 3.69
C ALA A 193 -19.89 20.54 4.35
N PRO A 194 -20.63 19.47 3.95
CA PRO A 194 -20.40 18.10 4.47
C PRO A 194 -19.02 17.51 4.18
N TYR A 195 -18.23 18.16 3.32
CA TYR A 195 -16.90 17.72 2.89
C TYR A 195 -15.82 18.72 3.31
N VAL A 196 -14.65 18.21 3.68
CA VAL A 196 -13.49 18.97 4.19
C VAL A 196 -12.18 18.46 3.58
N ASN A 197 -11.07 19.13 3.90
CA ASN A 197 -9.71 18.73 3.53
C ASN A 197 -9.59 18.50 2.01
N GLY A 198 -10.13 19.43 1.22
CA GLY A 198 -10.21 19.28 -0.23
C GLY A 198 -8.85 19.34 -0.90
N TYR A 199 -8.61 18.50 -1.91
CA TYR A 199 -7.47 18.56 -2.81
C TYR A 199 -7.92 18.43 -4.27
N VAL A 200 -7.42 19.27 -5.17
CA VAL A 200 -7.80 19.22 -6.60
C VAL A 200 -7.05 18.09 -7.30
N LEU A 201 -7.77 17.22 -8.00
CA LEU A 201 -7.21 16.11 -8.76
C LEU A 201 -6.96 16.45 -10.24
N ASP A 202 -7.59 17.50 -10.75
CA ASP A 202 -7.37 18.00 -12.11
C ASP A 202 -6.04 18.78 -12.19
N GLN A 203 -5.13 18.31 -13.05
CA GLN A 203 -3.78 18.88 -13.20
C GLN A 203 -3.70 20.06 -14.19
N GLU A 204 -4.76 20.32 -14.98
CA GLU A 204 -4.78 21.39 -15.99
C GLU A 204 -5.79 22.48 -15.62
N ALA A 205 -5.27 23.67 -15.28
CA ALA A 205 -6.09 24.84 -14.90
C ALA A 205 -6.75 25.57 -16.10
N GLN A 206 -7.01 24.87 -17.22
CA GLN A 206 -7.63 25.47 -18.40
C GLN A 206 -9.11 25.11 -18.53
N GLN A 207 -9.91 26.16 -18.73
CA GLN A 207 -11.38 26.16 -18.84
C GLN A 207 -11.88 25.45 -20.10
N ARG A 208 -11.65 24.13 -20.21
CA ARG A 208 -12.17 23.29 -21.28
C ARG A 208 -13.41 22.55 -20.79
N ARG A 209 -14.38 22.34 -21.70
CA ARG A 209 -15.46 21.38 -21.48
C ARG A 209 -14.83 20.01 -21.28
N SER A 210 -15.28 19.27 -20.27
CA SER A 210 -14.88 17.87 -20.07
C SER A 210 -15.42 16.98 -21.21
N SER A 211 -15.01 15.71 -21.23
CA SER A 211 -15.58 14.67 -22.10
C SER A 211 -17.11 14.52 -21.97
N PHE A 212 -17.70 14.98 -20.86
CA PHE A 212 -19.15 15.01 -20.66
C PHE A 212 -19.83 16.28 -21.23
N GLY A 213 -19.10 17.16 -21.93
CA GLY A 213 -19.62 18.38 -22.55
C GLY A 213 -19.78 19.59 -21.62
N TYR A 214 -19.65 19.40 -20.30
CA TYR A 214 -19.76 20.46 -19.28
C TYR A 214 -18.40 20.80 -18.64
N PRO A 215 -18.21 22.02 -18.11
CA PRO A 215 -17.13 22.30 -17.18
C PRO A 215 -17.26 21.39 -15.94
N MET A 216 -16.16 20.73 -15.58
CA MET A 216 -16.08 19.83 -14.42
C MET A 216 -14.88 20.23 -13.55
N SER A 217 -14.98 20.00 -12.25
CA SER A 217 -13.85 20.01 -11.32
C SER A 217 -13.91 18.80 -10.39
N VAL A 218 -12.77 18.16 -10.17
CA VAL A 218 -12.65 16.92 -9.43
C VAL A 218 -11.78 17.13 -8.19
N PHE A 219 -12.32 16.75 -7.03
CA PHE A 219 -11.67 16.93 -5.73
C PHE A 219 -11.56 15.60 -4.98
N ARG A 220 -10.42 15.36 -4.32
CA ARG A 220 -10.32 14.43 -3.19
C ARG A 220 -10.77 15.15 -1.94
N VAL A 221 -11.79 14.64 -1.27
CA VAL A 221 -12.37 15.25 -0.07
C VAL A 221 -12.52 14.22 1.04
N GLN A 222 -12.58 14.68 2.28
CA GLN A 222 -12.96 13.87 3.43
C GLN A 222 -14.38 14.22 3.84
N SER A 223 -15.19 13.21 4.13
CA SER A 223 -16.54 13.39 4.67
C SER A 223 -16.49 13.70 6.17
N ARG A 224 -17.31 14.66 6.62
CA ARG A 224 -17.50 14.97 8.05
C ARG A 224 -18.36 13.92 8.78
N GLU A 225 -19.12 13.11 8.05
CA GLU A 225 -20.11 12.18 8.60
C GLU A 225 -19.45 10.87 9.10
N ASP A 226 -18.49 10.36 8.33
CA ASP A 226 -17.87 9.05 8.53
C ASP A 226 -16.34 9.05 8.39
N GLY A 227 -15.72 10.21 8.15
CA GLY A 227 -14.26 10.38 8.06
C GLY A 227 -13.61 9.78 6.80
N HIS A 228 -14.37 9.11 5.92
CA HIS A 228 -13.84 8.46 4.72
C HIS A 228 -13.49 9.46 3.60
N LEU A 229 -12.64 9.00 2.68
CA LEU A 229 -12.19 9.77 1.53
C LEU A 229 -13.02 9.49 0.27
N TYR A 230 -13.36 10.56 -0.44
CA TYR A 230 -14.23 10.54 -1.61
C TYR A 230 -13.66 11.35 -2.77
N CYS A 231 -13.97 10.89 -3.98
CA CYS A 231 -13.81 11.63 -5.22
C CYS A 231 -15.10 12.41 -5.48
N LEU A 232 -15.07 13.71 -5.23
CA LEU A 232 -16.19 14.62 -5.45
C LEU A 232 -16.05 15.30 -6.81
N ARG A 233 -17.00 15.07 -7.71
CA ARG A 233 -17.05 15.68 -9.05
C ARG A 233 -18.12 16.75 -9.10
N ARG A 234 -17.70 18.01 -9.29
CA ARG A 234 -18.59 19.15 -9.51
C ARG A 234 -18.78 19.35 -11.01
N PHE A 235 -20.02 19.56 -11.45
CA PHE A 235 -20.38 19.94 -12.81
C PHE A 235 -21.15 21.26 -12.80
N ASP A 236 -20.61 22.26 -13.51
CA ASP A 236 -21.18 23.60 -13.59
C ASP A 236 -22.04 23.77 -14.84
N ASN A 237 -23.01 24.71 -14.78
CA ASN A 237 -23.91 25.08 -15.88
C ASN A 237 -24.81 23.95 -16.43
N VAL A 238 -25.00 22.86 -15.68
CA VAL A 238 -25.95 21.79 -16.04
C VAL A 238 -27.38 22.26 -15.77
N ARG A 239 -28.17 22.46 -16.83
CA ARG A 239 -29.57 22.90 -16.74
C ARG A 239 -30.60 21.76 -16.80
N SER A 240 -30.21 20.60 -17.33
CA SER A 240 -31.09 19.41 -17.49
C SER A 240 -31.33 18.64 -16.19
N VAL A 241 -30.60 18.94 -15.11
CA VAL A 241 -30.63 18.16 -13.86
C VAL A 241 -31.36 18.92 -12.76
N SER A 242 -32.49 18.38 -12.34
CA SER A 242 -33.19 18.81 -11.12
C SER A 242 -32.76 18.00 -9.90
N PRO A 243 -32.99 18.49 -8.66
CA PRO A 243 -32.75 17.69 -7.44
C PRO A 243 -33.50 16.35 -7.45
N ARG A 244 -34.69 16.29 -8.07
CA ARG A 244 -35.46 15.05 -8.23
C ARG A 244 -34.77 14.05 -9.15
N ILE A 245 -34.20 14.51 -10.27
CA ILE A 245 -33.43 13.66 -11.19
C ILE A 245 -32.18 13.10 -10.48
N ALA A 246 -31.43 13.97 -9.79
CA ALA A 246 -30.26 13.55 -9.03
C ALA A 246 -30.60 12.50 -7.95
N ALA A 247 -31.72 12.66 -7.24
CA ALA A 247 -32.20 11.67 -6.27
C ALA A 247 -32.60 10.34 -6.93
N VAL A 248 -33.37 10.37 -8.02
CA VAL A 248 -33.82 9.17 -8.74
C VAL A 248 -32.64 8.36 -9.29
N VAL A 249 -31.63 9.01 -9.90
CA VAL A 249 -30.45 8.30 -10.42
C VAL A 249 -29.55 7.79 -9.30
N SER A 250 -29.46 8.52 -8.18
CA SER A 250 -28.77 8.04 -6.98
C SER A 250 -29.42 6.77 -6.44
N GLU A 251 -30.75 6.77 -6.31
CA GLU A 251 -31.51 5.61 -5.85
C GLU A 251 -31.37 4.42 -6.80
N LEU A 252 -31.52 4.66 -8.11
CA LEU A 252 -31.38 3.64 -9.16
C LEU A 252 -30.05 2.88 -9.03
N TRP A 253 -28.92 3.58 -9.00
CA TRP A 253 -27.60 2.92 -8.93
C TRP A 253 -27.29 2.33 -7.56
N THR A 254 -27.65 3.00 -6.46
CA THR A 254 -27.33 2.51 -5.10
C THR A 254 -28.20 1.34 -4.65
N LYS A 255 -29.42 1.20 -5.19
CA LYS A 255 -30.32 0.07 -4.95
C LYS A 255 -30.28 -1.01 -6.04
N ALA A 256 -29.65 -0.76 -7.20
CA ALA A 256 -29.49 -1.78 -8.24
C ALA A 256 -28.76 -3.01 -7.72
N VAL A 257 -29.38 -4.18 -7.88
CA VAL A 257 -28.83 -5.50 -7.51
C VAL A 257 -28.46 -6.25 -8.77
N ALA A 258 -27.26 -6.79 -8.81
CA ALA A 258 -26.80 -7.61 -9.93
C ALA A 258 -27.57 -8.94 -9.96
N ASN A 259 -28.04 -9.35 -11.14
CA ASN A 259 -28.74 -10.63 -11.30
C ASN A 259 -27.74 -11.77 -11.49
N THR A 260 -26.96 -12.04 -10.44
CA THR A 260 -25.97 -13.12 -10.38
C THR A 260 -26.25 -14.03 -9.19
N LEU A 261 -25.54 -15.17 -9.10
CA LEU A 261 -25.72 -16.16 -8.02
C LEU A 261 -25.58 -15.56 -6.61
N ARG A 262 -24.78 -14.49 -6.45
CA ARG A 262 -24.74 -13.67 -5.24
C ARG A 262 -25.45 -12.35 -5.54
N ARG A 263 -26.60 -12.11 -4.90
CA ARG A 263 -27.32 -10.82 -4.98
C ARG A 263 -26.52 -9.72 -4.25
N THR A 264 -25.56 -9.13 -4.94
CA THR A 264 -24.78 -7.96 -4.49
C THR A 264 -25.31 -6.69 -5.16
N ARG A 265 -25.07 -5.52 -4.55
CA ARG A 265 -25.40 -4.26 -5.24
C ARG A 265 -24.40 -4.06 -6.36
N VAL A 266 -24.84 -3.50 -7.49
CA VAL A 266 -23.97 -3.25 -8.65
C VAL A 266 -22.77 -2.39 -8.23
N VAL A 267 -23.01 -1.35 -7.43
CA VAL A 267 -21.98 -0.43 -6.90
C VAL A 267 -21.00 -1.08 -5.89
N ASP A 268 -21.25 -2.31 -5.42
CA ASP A 268 -20.30 -3.09 -4.60
C ASP A 268 -19.28 -3.87 -5.45
N HIS A 269 -19.44 -3.93 -6.79
CA HIS A 269 -18.56 -4.71 -7.66
C HIS A 269 -17.15 -4.12 -7.72
N ALA A 270 -16.14 -4.97 -7.49
CA ALA A 270 -14.74 -4.54 -7.38
C ALA A 270 -14.20 -3.83 -8.64
N GLY A 271 -14.71 -4.15 -9.83
CA GLY A 271 -14.33 -3.52 -11.10
C GLY A 271 -14.99 -2.16 -11.38
N LEU A 272 -15.79 -1.64 -10.45
CA LEU A 272 -16.40 -0.31 -10.53
C LEU A 272 -15.81 0.60 -9.45
N VAL A 273 -15.59 1.88 -9.79
CA VAL A 273 -15.43 2.92 -8.76
C VAL A 273 -16.80 3.14 -8.13
N ARG A 274 -16.96 2.73 -6.88
CA ARG A 274 -18.22 2.79 -6.14
C ARG A 274 -18.83 4.20 -6.21
N PHE A 275 -20.07 4.27 -6.69
CA PHE A 275 -20.88 5.48 -6.66
C PHE A 275 -21.74 5.50 -5.39
N HIS A 276 -21.69 6.61 -4.66
CA HIS A 276 -22.38 6.79 -3.39
C HIS A 276 -23.65 7.62 -3.53
N ARG A 277 -23.59 8.79 -4.20
CA ARG A 277 -24.73 9.67 -4.44
C ARG A 277 -24.45 10.75 -5.49
N CYS A 278 -25.51 11.28 -6.07
CA CYS A 278 -25.57 12.52 -6.83
C CYS A 278 -26.52 13.51 -6.14
N PHE A 279 -26.15 14.79 -6.08
CA PHE A 279 -26.99 15.84 -5.48
C PHE A 279 -26.73 17.21 -6.10
N MET A 280 -27.64 18.16 -5.87
CA MET A 280 -27.49 19.56 -6.28
C MET A 280 -27.06 20.42 -5.09
N ALA A 281 -26.04 21.26 -5.28
CA ALA A 281 -25.64 22.30 -4.32
C ALA A 281 -24.99 23.47 -5.07
N HIS A 282 -25.00 24.69 -4.52
CA HIS A 282 -24.31 25.87 -5.08
C HIS A 282 -24.53 26.10 -6.60
N ARG A 283 -25.71 25.77 -7.13
CA ARG A 283 -26.08 25.81 -8.58
C ARG A 283 -25.25 24.87 -9.49
N ALA A 284 -24.66 23.82 -8.92
CA ALA A 284 -23.90 22.78 -9.62
C ALA A 284 -24.41 21.38 -9.26
N VAL A 285 -24.16 20.40 -10.13
CA VAL A 285 -24.39 18.97 -9.86
C VAL A 285 -23.13 18.39 -9.22
N PHE A 286 -23.27 17.61 -8.16
CA PHE A 286 -22.18 16.93 -7.47
C PHE A 286 -22.37 15.41 -7.51
N PHE A 287 -21.34 14.68 -7.91
CA PHE A 287 -21.27 13.23 -7.83
C PHE A 287 -20.21 12.81 -6.81
N VAL A 288 -20.55 11.83 -5.99
CA VAL A 288 -19.69 11.27 -4.95
C VAL A 288 -19.34 9.85 -5.34
N HIS A 289 -18.08 9.65 -5.72
CA HIS A 289 -17.49 8.35 -6.01
C HIS A 289 -16.44 8.04 -4.93
N HIS A 290 -16.11 6.76 -4.74
CA HIS A 290 -15.03 6.36 -3.84
C HIS A 290 -13.67 6.89 -4.36
N TYR A 291 -12.78 7.31 -3.45
CA TYR A 291 -11.44 7.75 -3.80
C TYR A 291 -10.46 6.57 -3.82
N HIS A 292 -9.82 6.34 -4.96
CA HIS A 292 -8.69 5.41 -5.07
C HIS A 292 -7.38 6.20 -5.14
N ALA A 293 -6.54 6.09 -4.11
CA ALA A 293 -5.20 6.66 -4.11
C ALA A 293 -4.32 6.04 -5.23
N GLY A 294 -3.37 6.80 -5.77
CA GLY A 294 -2.48 6.39 -6.87
C GLY A 294 -3.15 6.19 -8.24
N ALA A 295 -4.49 6.20 -8.30
CA ALA A 295 -5.23 5.73 -9.46
C ALA A 295 -5.16 6.73 -10.63
N ARG A 296 -4.58 6.27 -11.75
CA ARG A 296 -4.46 7.04 -13.00
C ARG A 296 -5.36 6.46 -14.06
N THR A 297 -5.96 7.32 -14.88
CA THR A 297 -6.73 6.86 -16.04
C THR A 297 -5.85 6.07 -17.01
N LEU A 298 -6.39 5.10 -17.74
CA LEU A 298 -5.64 4.36 -18.77
C LEU A 298 -5.00 5.31 -19.80
N ARG A 299 -5.68 6.43 -20.13
CA ARG A 299 -5.15 7.50 -20.96
C ARG A 299 -3.89 8.14 -20.35
N GLN A 300 -3.96 8.64 -19.11
CA GLN A 300 -2.81 9.22 -18.41
C GLN A 300 -1.67 8.21 -18.23
N ARG A 301 -1.99 6.92 -18.09
CA ARG A 301 -1.02 5.85 -17.90
C ARG A 301 -0.20 5.57 -19.16
N PHE A 302 -0.89 5.32 -20.28
CA PHE A 302 -0.28 4.68 -21.45
C PHE A 302 -0.19 5.61 -22.68
N PHE A 303 -0.90 6.75 -22.69
CA PHE A 303 -1.00 7.63 -23.85
C PHE A 303 -0.50 9.06 -23.59
N HIS A 304 -0.33 9.47 -22.33
CA HIS A 304 0.35 10.73 -21.95
C HIS A 304 1.89 10.60 -21.84
N ILE A 305 2.44 9.45 -22.21
CA ILE A 305 3.90 9.22 -22.26
C ILE A 305 4.46 9.62 -23.63
N VAL A 306 5.71 10.10 -23.67
CA VAL A 306 6.36 10.68 -24.86
C VAL A 306 6.43 9.72 -26.06
N ARG A 307 6.40 8.41 -25.80
CA ARG A 307 6.26 7.35 -26.81
C ARG A 307 5.36 6.24 -26.27
N PRO A 308 4.05 6.24 -26.58
CA PRO A 308 3.16 5.14 -26.26
C PRO A 308 3.67 3.83 -26.90
N THR A 309 3.71 2.75 -26.12
CA THR A 309 4.10 1.41 -26.58
C THR A 309 2.92 0.46 -26.46
N PRO A 310 2.65 -0.40 -27.46
CA PRO A 310 1.60 -1.42 -27.37
C PRO A 310 1.76 -2.27 -26.11
N LEU A 311 0.65 -2.61 -25.45
CA LEU A 311 0.71 -3.48 -24.27
C LEU A 311 1.00 -4.92 -24.66
N ASN A 312 1.63 -5.67 -23.76
CA ASN A 312 1.73 -7.12 -23.93
C ASN A 312 0.34 -7.77 -23.88
N GLU A 313 0.20 -8.91 -24.54
CA GLU A 313 -1.13 -9.53 -24.72
C GLU A 313 -1.76 -9.96 -23.38
N ALA A 314 -0.96 -10.45 -22.44
CA ALA A 314 -1.43 -10.85 -21.11
C ALA A 314 -2.08 -9.68 -20.34
N MET A 315 -1.52 -8.47 -20.39
CA MET A 315 -2.13 -7.28 -19.78
C MET A 315 -3.42 -6.86 -20.50
N ILE A 316 -3.52 -7.08 -21.81
CA ILE A 316 -4.75 -6.79 -22.57
C ILE A 316 -5.86 -7.78 -22.15
N TRP A 317 -5.55 -9.08 -22.03
CA TRP A 317 -6.49 -10.07 -21.52
C TRP A 317 -6.89 -9.81 -20.06
N SER A 318 -5.94 -9.44 -19.19
CA SER A 318 -6.20 -9.02 -17.80
C SER A 318 -7.21 -7.87 -17.73
N VAL A 319 -6.99 -6.80 -18.49
CA VAL A 319 -7.93 -5.67 -18.61
C VAL A 319 -9.26 -6.11 -19.21
N CYS A 320 -9.25 -6.97 -20.24
CA CYS A 320 -10.44 -7.48 -20.90
C CYS A 320 -11.35 -8.25 -19.92
N VAL A 321 -10.80 -9.17 -19.14
CA VAL A 321 -11.54 -9.97 -18.14
C VAL A 321 -12.07 -9.09 -17.01
N GLN A 322 -11.24 -8.21 -16.44
CA GLN A 322 -11.66 -7.33 -15.35
C GLN A 322 -12.79 -6.37 -15.76
N LEU A 323 -12.69 -5.77 -16.95
CA LEU A 323 -13.75 -4.91 -17.49
C LEU A 323 -15.00 -5.71 -17.85
N SER A 324 -14.85 -6.88 -18.46
CA SER A 324 -16.00 -7.74 -18.81
C SER A 324 -16.80 -8.15 -17.57
N SER A 325 -16.13 -8.47 -16.47
CA SER A 325 -16.76 -8.78 -15.18
C SER A 325 -17.60 -7.61 -14.64
N ALA A 326 -17.08 -6.37 -14.76
CA ALA A 326 -17.78 -5.16 -14.35
C ALA A 326 -18.99 -4.85 -15.25
N ILE A 327 -18.79 -4.87 -16.57
CA ILE A 327 -19.84 -4.63 -17.58
C ILE A 327 -20.97 -5.66 -17.40
N ARG A 328 -20.63 -6.95 -17.24
CA ARG A 328 -21.60 -8.04 -17.03
C ARG A 328 -22.48 -7.79 -15.81
N THR A 329 -21.88 -7.31 -14.72
CA THR A 329 -22.59 -7.01 -13.49
C THR A 329 -23.60 -5.88 -13.70
N VAL A 330 -23.19 -4.77 -14.33
CA VAL A 330 -24.06 -3.63 -14.67
C VAL A 330 -25.19 -4.05 -15.63
N HIS A 331 -24.85 -4.77 -16.70
CA HIS A 331 -25.83 -5.21 -17.72
C HIS A 331 -26.84 -6.21 -17.15
N SER A 332 -26.43 -7.08 -16.22
CA SER A 332 -27.33 -8.03 -15.53
C SER A 332 -28.44 -7.33 -14.74
N ALA A 333 -28.16 -6.13 -14.22
CA ALA A 333 -29.10 -5.29 -13.48
C ALA A 333 -29.97 -4.38 -14.38
N LYS A 334 -29.94 -4.59 -15.71
CA LYS A 334 -30.63 -3.76 -16.72
C LYS A 334 -30.17 -2.30 -16.74
N LEU A 335 -28.91 -2.06 -16.40
CA LEU A 335 -28.22 -0.78 -16.55
C LEU A 335 -27.18 -0.85 -17.68
N ALA A 336 -26.56 0.29 -18.00
CA ALA A 336 -25.42 0.42 -18.90
C ALA A 336 -24.31 1.25 -18.21
N CYS A 337 -23.05 1.05 -18.59
CA CYS A 337 -21.91 1.75 -18.00
C CYS A 337 -21.79 3.20 -18.51
N ARG A 338 -22.07 3.43 -19.80
CA ARG A 338 -22.04 4.74 -20.52
C ARG A 338 -20.72 5.52 -20.45
N THR A 339 -19.68 4.96 -19.83
CA THR A 339 -18.43 5.64 -19.45
C THR A 339 -17.19 4.80 -19.79
N ILE A 340 -17.31 3.87 -20.73
CA ILE A 340 -16.22 2.99 -21.16
C ILE A 340 -15.28 3.78 -22.09
N GLN A 341 -14.40 4.58 -21.50
CA GLN A 341 -13.42 5.40 -22.24
C GLN A 341 -12.06 5.42 -21.50
N LEU A 342 -10.95 5.61 -22.23
CA LEU A 342 -9.60 5.56 -21.64
C LEU A 342 -9.35 6.59 -20.52
N ASN A 343 -10.03 7.73 -20.56
CA ASN A 343 -10.05 8.79 -19.54
C ASN A 343 -11.05 8.53 -18.39
N HIS A 344 -11.82 7.43 -18.45
CA HIS A 344 -12.86 7.05 -17.50
C HIS A 344 -12.69 5.63 -16.95
N ILE A 345 -11.61 4.94 -17.34
CA ILE A 345 -11.16 3.71 -16.66
C ILE A 345 -9.90 4.05 -15.87
N LEU A 346 -9.97 3.91 -14.55
CA LEU A 346 -8.84 4.06 -13.65
C LEU A 346 -8.01 2.77 -13.60
N SER A 347 -6.71 2.92 -13.32
CA SER A 347 -5.77 1.81 -13.17
C SER A 347 -4.82 2.04 -12.00
N ASN A 348 -4.59 0.99 -11.22
CA ASN A 348 -3.40 0.83 -10.36
C ASN A 348 -2.52 -0.29 -10.94
N ILE A 349 -1.21 -0.23 -10.74
CA ILE A 349 -0.29 -1.35 -11.00
C ILE A 349 0.49 -1.60 -9.73
N GLN A 350 0.66 -2.89 -9.41
CA GLN A 350 1.48 -3.37 -8.32
C GLN A 350 2.38 -4.48 -8.87
N GLY A 351 3.67 -4.20 -9.04
CA GLY A 351 4.58 -5.07 -9.79
C GLY A 351 4.14 -5.20 -11.26
N SER A 352 3.87 -6.43 -11.69
CA SER A 352 3.37 -6.74 -13.04
C SER A 352 1.83 -6.71 -13.17
N HIS A 353 1.08 -6.76 -12.07
CA HIS A 353 -0.38 -6.83 -12.12
C HIS A 353 -1.00 -5.45 -12.33
N ILE A 354 -1.92 -5.34 -13.30
CA ILE A 354 -2.75 -4.16 -13.53
C ILE A 354 -4.16 -4.40 -13.00
N ARG A 355 -4.64 -3.46 -12.18
CA ARG A 355 -5.99 -3.49 -11.61
C ARG A 355 -6.81 -2.32 -12.13
N VAL A 356 -7.92 -2.59 -12.83
CA VAL A 356 -8.75 -1.57 -13.50
C VAL A 356 -10.14 -1.37 -12.89
N TYR A 357 -10.66 -0.15 -12.99
CA TYR A 357 -11.96 0.25 -12.46
C TYR A 357 -12.70 1.16 -13.45
N ILE A 358 -13.96 0.83 -13.79
CA ILE A 358 -14.83 1.75 -14.53
C ILE A 358 -15.28 2.86 -13.59
N ASN A 359 -14.99 4.10 -13.94
CA ASN A 359 -15.26 5.29 -13.14
C ASN A 359 -16.41 6.10 -13.76
N CYS A 360 -16.91 7.11 -13.04
CA CYS A 360 -17.97 8.02 -13.51
C CYS A 360 -19.34 7.35 -13.80
N ILE A 361 -19.58 6.12 -13.35
CA ILE A 361 -20.92 5.51 -13.41
C ILE A 361 -21.98 6.42 -12.76
N GLY A 362 -23.18 6.47 -13.34
CA GLY A 362 -24.26 7.37 -12.91
C GLY A 362 -24.15 8.84 -13.37
N VAL A 363 -22.98 9.27 -13.89
CA VAL A 363 -22.80 10.65 -14.40
C VAL A 363 -23.64 10.87 -15.65
N VAL A 364 -23.45 10.05 -16.69
CA VAL A 364 -24.17 10.22 -17.97
C VAL A 364 -25.66 9.96 -17.79
N ASP A 365 -26.06 9.00 -16.94
CA ASP A 365 -27.46 8.72 -16.60
C ASP A 365 -28.18 9.90 -15.95
N THR A 366 -27.43 10.76 -15.23
CA THR A 366 -27.96 11.99 -14.65
C THR A 366 -27.98 13.12 -15.68
N LEU A 367 -26.86 13.38 -16.37
CA LEU A 367 -26.72 14.50 -17.30
C LEU A 367 -27.62 14.36 -18.54
N GLU A 368 -27.82 13.13 -19.02
CA GLU A 368 -28.64 12.75 -20.17
C GLU A 368 -29.95 12.05 -19.75
N PHE A 369 -30.47 12.29 -18.55
CA PHE A 369 -31.63 11.56 -17.98
C PHE A 369 -32.87 11.51 -18.89
N GLU A 370 -33.14 12.58 -19.65
CA GLU A 370 -34.30 12.67 -20.55
C GLU A 370 -34.07 12.00 -21.92
N THR A 371 -32.87 11.47 -22.20
CA THR A 371 -32.57 10.82 -23.48
C THR A 371 -33.27 9.46 -23.59
N ARG A 372 -34.18 9.35 -24.56
CA ARG A 372 -35.03 8.16 -24.79
C ARG A 372 -34.32 7.03 -25.54
N LYS A 373 -33.08 6.69 -25.15
CA LYS A 373 -32.36 5.52 -25.68
C LYS A 373 -32.81 4.26 -24.94
N THR A 374 -32.95 3.14 -25.65
CA THR A 374 -33.23 1.86 -24.98
C THR A 374 -32.01 1.35 -24.20
N VAL A 375 -32.23 0.55 -23.16
CA VAL A 375 -31.13 -0.08 -22.42
C VAL A 375 -30.27 -0.94 -23.37
N GLN A 376 -30.91 -1.61 -24.32
CA GLN A 376 -30.26 -2.43 -25.34
C GLN A 376 -29.32 -1.60 -26.25
N GLU A 377 -29.74 -0.42 -26.70
CA GLU A 377 -28.87 0.52 -27.43
C GLU A 377 -27.67 0.98 -26.59
N LEU A 378 -27.90 1.30 -25.31
CA LEU A 378 -26.85 1.72 -24.39
C LEU A 378 -25.86 0.59 -24.08
N GLN A 379 -26.34 -0.66 -23.97
CA GLN A 379 -25.51 -1.84 -23.77
C GLN A 379 -24.72 -2.21 -25.04
N ALA A 380 -25.33 -2.17 -26.22
CA ALA A 380 -24.60 -2.33 -27.49
C ALA A 380 -23.54 -1.22 -27.66
N THR A 381 -23.87 0.00 -27.23
CA THR A 381 -22.96 1.14 -27.20
C THR A 381 -21.75 0.89 -26.28
N ASP A 382 -21.96 0.37 -25.07
CA ASP A 382 -20.89 -0.04 -24.15
C ASP A 382 -19.94 -1.07 -24.82
N MET A 383 -20.49 -2.06 -25.54
CA MET A 383 -19.67 -3.11 -26.18
C MET A 383 -18.81 -2.55 -27.33
N ARG A 384 -19.29 -1.55 -28.09
CA ARG A 384 -18.45 -0.84 -29.09
C ARG A 384 -17.28 -0.13 -28.43
N ASP A 385 -17.58 0.63 -27.38
CA ASP A 385 -16.59 1.38 -26.62
C ASP A 385 -15.53 0.45 -26.01
N PHE A 386 -15.94 -0.72 -25.53
CA PHE A 386 -15.02 -1.75 -25.04
C PHE A 386 -14.05 -2.24 -26.14
N GLY A 387 -14.55 -2.48 -27.36
CA GLY A 387 -13.72 -2.81 -28.53
C GLY A 387 -12.70 -1.71 -28.87
N TYR A 388 -13.11 -0.44 -28.80
CA TYR A 388 -12.20 0.69 -29.05
C TYR A 388 -11.08 0.78 -28.01
N ILE A 389 -11.36 0.46 -26.74
CA ILE A 389 -10.33 0.42 -25.68
C ILE A 389 -9.33 -0.71 -25.93
N LEU A 390 -9.80 -1.93 -26.22
CA LEU A 390 -8.91 -3.06 -26.51
C LEU A 390 -8.01 -2.77 -27.72
N LEU A 391 -8.58 -2.23 -28.81
CA LEU A 391 -7.83 -1.80 -29.99
C LEU A 391 -6.80 -0.70 -29.65
N SER A 392 -7.17 0.27 -28.79
CA SER A 392 -6.26 1.34 -28.38
C SER A 392 -5.07 0.80 -27.56
N LEU A 393 -5.31 -0.13 -26.64
CA LEU A 393 -4.27 -0.73 -25.81
C LEU A 393 -3.32 -1.65 -26.63
N ALA A 394 -3.87 -2.35 -27.63
CA ALA A 394 -3.11 -3.21 -28.54
C ALA A 394 -2.29 -2.44 -29.60
N THR A 395 -2.59 -1.16 -29.85
CA THR A 395 -1.90 -0.36 -30.88
C THR A 395 -1.21 0.90 -30.35
N ALA A 396 -1.36 1.18 -29.05
CA ALA A 396 -0.93 2.42 -28.39
C ALA A 396 -1.38 3.71 -29.09
N THR A 397 -2.45 3.63 -29.88
CA THR A 397 -3.09 4.74 -30.59
C THR A 397 -4.45 5.00 -29.92
N GLU A 398 -4.77 6.25 -29.57
CA GLU A 398 -6.07 6.56 -28.96
C GLU A 398 -7.20 6.48 -30.01
N VAL A 399 -7.94 5.36 -30.01
CA VAL A 399 -9.08 5.11 -30.90
C VAL A 399 -10.39 5.33 -30.14
N ASN A 400 -11.34 5.99 -30.78
CA ASN A 400 -12.69 6.20 -30.29
C ASN A 400 -13.69 6.28 -31.46
N ARG A 401 -14.97 6.52 -31.18
CA ARG A 401 -16.06 6.58 -32.18
C ARG A 401 -15.88 7.63 -33.28
N GLY A 402 -15.14 8.70 -33.00
CA GLY A 402 -14.83 9.76 -33.95
C GLY A 402 -13.54 9.55 -34.72
N THR A 403 -12.80 8.47 -34.46
CA THR A 403 -11.57 8.14 -35.19
C THR A 403 -11.90 7.74 -36.64
N ASP A 404 -11.10 8.24 -37.59
CA ASP A 404 -11.25 7.95 -39.01
C ASP A 404 -11.22 6.42 -39.30
N PRO A 405 -12.12 5.90 -40.16
CA PRO A 405 -12.16 4.48 -40.52
C PRO A 405 -10.86 3.91 -41.09
N ASN A 406 -10.07 4.70 -41.82
CA ASN A 406 -8.77 4.22 -42.35
C ASN A 406 -7.75 4.00 -41.23
N THR A 407 -7.81 4.81 -40.18
CA THR A 407 -7.00 4.68 -38.97
C THR A 407 -7.42 3.46 -38.16
N ILE A 408 -8.73 3.21 -38.02
CA ILE A 408 -9.23 1.96 -37.42
C ILE A 408 -8.72 0.74 -38.21
N ARG A 409 -8.80 0.76 -39.55
CA ARG A 409 -8.31 -0.34 -40.40
C ARG A 409 -6.79 -0.57 -40.28
N ARG A 410 -6.00 0.49 -40.12
CA ARG A 410 -4.55 0.37 -39.87
C ARG A 410 -4.26 -0.26 -38.51
N CYS A 411 -5.02 0.12 -37.48
CA CYS A 411 -4.89 -0.48 -36.15
C CYS A 411 -5.26 -1.97 -36.17
N ASP A 412 -6.35 -2.32 -36.84
CA ASP A 412 -6.82 -3.70 -37.03
C ASP A 412 -5.78 -4.60 -37.74
N MET A 413 -5.17 -4.10 -38.82
CA MET A 413 -4.05 -4.77 -39.49
C MET A 413 -2.85 -4.97 -38.57
N PHE A 414 -2.52 -3.98 -37.72
CA PHE A 414 -1.43 -4.10 -36.75
C PHE A 414 -1.72 -5.20 -35.71
N VAL A 415 -2.93 -5.23 -35.14
CA VAL A 415 -3.31 -6.27 -34.17
C VAL A 415 -3.19 -7.66 -34.78
N THR A 416 -3.73 -7.84 -35.99
CA THR A 416 -3.73 -9.11 -36.72
C THR A 416 -2.32 -9.62 -37.09
N GLN A 417 -1.32 -8.74 -37.12
CA GLN A 417 0.08 -9.10 -37.39
C GLN A 417 0.92 -9.37 -36.14
N ASN A 418 0.53 -8.84 -34.97
CA ASN A 418 1.39 -8.81 -33.77
C ASN A 418 0.81 -9.54 -32.55
N TYR A 419 -0.47 -9.94 -32.58
CA TYR A 419 -1.18 -10.59 -31.48
C TYR A 419 -1.86 -11.88 -31.92
N SER A 420 -2.40 -12.64 -30.96
CA SER A 420 -3.20 -13.84 -31.22
C SER A 420 -4.40 -13.58 -32.14
N ARG A 421 -4.85 -14.65 -32.81
CA ARG A 421 -6.05 -14.60 -33.65
C ARG A 421 -7.29 -14.40 -32.78
N GLU A 422 -7.27 -14.95 -31.58
CA GLU A 422 -8.28 -14.86 -30.54
C GLU A 422 -8.54 -13.38 -30.17
N LEU A 423 -7.48 -12.61 -29.89
CA LEU A 423 -7.60 -11.18 -29.58
C LEU A 423 -8.07 -10.37 -30.79
N SER A 424 -7.47 -10.59 -31.97
CA SER A 424 -7.89 -9.91 -33.20
C SER A 424 -9.37 -10.17 -33.51
N ASN A 425 -9.81 -11.43 -33.50
CA ASN A 425 -11.19 -11.82 -33.76
C ASN A 425 -12.18 -11.16 -32.77
N LEU A 426 -11.85 -11.10 -31.47
CA LEU A 426 -12.69 -10.44 -30.47
C LEU A 426 -12.84 -8.94 -30.75
N ILE A 427 -11.72 -8.24 -31.02
CA ILE A 427 -11.73 -6.81 -31.33
C ILE A 427 -12.51 -6.53 -32.61
N VAL A 428 -12.29 -7.30 -33.67
CA VAL A 428 -13.05 -7.20 -34.93
C VAL A 428 -14.54 -7.39 -34.67
N GLN A 429 -14.96 -8.46 -33.98
CA GLN A 429 -16.37 -8.72 -33.69
C GLN A 429 -17.05 -7.58 -32.91
N LEU A 430 -16.35 -6.98 -31.95
CA LEU A 430 -16.83 -5.80 -31.22
C LEU A 430 -16.95 -4.56 -32.12
N LEU A 431 -16.19 -4.44 -33.20
CA LEU A 431 -16.09 -3.23 -34.01
C LEU A 431 -16.75 -3.28 -35.40
N ILE A 432 -17.19 -4.44 -35.93
CA ILE A 432 -17.88 -4.55 -37.25
C ILE A 432 -19.07 -3.57 -37.33
N PRO A 433 -19.01 -2.47 -38.13
CA PRO A 433 -20.00 -1.41 -38.06
C PRO A 433 -21.42 -1.83 -38.48
N THR A 434 -21.52 -2.81 -39.39
CA THR A 434 -22.76 -3.26 -40.04
C THR A 434 -23.57 -4.27 -39.23
N LYS A 435 -23.04 -4.76 -38.09
CA LYS A 435 -23.70 -5.73 -37.21
C LYS A 435 -23.78 -5.19 -35.78
N PRO A 436 -24.80 -5.54 -34.99
CA PRO A 436 -24.75 -5.29 -33.55
C PRO A 436 -23.53 -6.02 -32.96
N PRO A 437 -22.81 -5.40 -32.00
CA PRO A 437 -21.70 -6.07 -31.32
C PRO A 437 -22.22 -7.27 -30.49
N PRO A 438 -21.36 -8.28 -30.24
CA PRO A 438 -21.70 -9.38 -29.34
C PRO A 438 -22.08 -8.85 -27.95
N THR A 439 -23.01 -9.53 -27.29
CA THR A 439 -23.41 -9.15 -25.93
C THR A 439 -22.29 -9.47 -24.95
N ILE A 440 -22.34 -8.88 -23.75
CA ILE A 440 -21.38 -9.19 -22.70
C ILE A 440 -21.39 -10.66 -22.27
N ILE A 441 -22.50 -11.40 -22.51
CA ILE A 441 -22.57 -12.83 -22.24
C ILE A 441 -21.76 -13.62 -23.27
N ASP A 442 -21.87 -13.27 -24.55
CA ASP A 442 -21.11 -13.90 -25.63
C ASP A 442 -19.60 -13.63 -25.45
N VAL A 443 -19.23 -12.40 -25.10
CA VAL A 443 -17.83 -12.06 -24.76
C VAL A 443 -17.36 -12.81 -23.52
N SER A 444 -18.20 -12.94 -22.48
CA SER A 444 -17.85 -13.72 -21.28
C SER A 444 -17.61 -15.21 -21.59
N GLN A 445 -18.25 -15.77 -22.61
CA GLN A 445 -17.99 -17.14 -23.07
C GLN A 445 -16.68 -17.20 -23.86
N ALA A 446 -16.41 -16.23 -24.73
CA ALA A 446 -15.19 -16.16 -25.53
C ALA A 446 -13.90 -16.03 -24.68
N ILE A 447 -13.97 -15.34 -23.53
CA ILE A 447 -12.80 -15.09 -22.65
C ILE A 447 -12.72 -16.04 -21.44
N ALA A 448 -13.50 -17.13 -21.44
CA ALA A 448 -13.65 -18.00 -20.27
C ALA A 448 -12.34 -18.68 -19.83
N SER A 449 -11.43 -18.98 -20.76
CA SER A 449 -10.08 -19.51 -20.46
C SER A 449 -9.24 -18.52 -19.65
N TYR A 450 -9.07 -17.30 -20.16
CA TYR A 450 -8.31 -16.21 -19.52
C TYR A 450 -8.88 -15.79 -18.15
N THR A 451 -10.14 -16.13 -17.87
CA THR A 451 -10.75 -15.86 -16.56
C THR A 451 -10.11 -16.69 -15.44
N TYR A 452 -9.57 -17.88 -15.74
CA TYR A 452 -8.82 -18.67 -14.75
C TYR A 452 -7.46 -18.05 -14.44
N GLU A 453 -6.75 -17.51 -15.44
CA GLU A 453 -5.47 -16.81 -15.22
C GLU A 453 -5.64 -15.60 -14.28
N GLU A 454 -6.68 -14.78 -14.49
CA GLU A 454 -6.99 -13.65 -13.59
C GLU A 454 -7.49 -14.10 -12.21
N LEU A 455 -8.15 -15.25 -12.11
CA LEU A 455 -8.54 -15.83 -10.83
C LEU A 455 -7.31 -16.28 -10.03
N ASP A 456 -6.38 -16.98 -10.68
CA ASP A 456 -5.12 -17.43 -10.07
C ASP A 456 -4.26 -16.23 -9.65
N GLN A 457 -4.13 -15.20 -10.49
CA GLN A 457 -3.46 -13.94 -10.11
C GLN A 457 -4.13 -13.29 -8.89
N SER A 458 -5.46 -13.26 -8.84
CA SER A 458 -6.21 -12.71 -7.68
C SER A 458 -5.97 -13.52 -6.40
N MET A 459 -5.89 -14.85 -6.49
CA MET A 459 -5.54 -15.73 -5.37
C MET A 459 -4.10 -15.49 -4.90
N MET A 460 -3.13 -15.45 -5.81
CA MET A 460 -1.72 -15.15 -5.50
C MET A 460 -1.53 -13.77 -4.85
N ILE A 461 -2.31 -12.77 -5.26
CA ILE A 461 -2.33 -11.45 -4.61
C ILE A 461 -2.93 -11.56 -3.20
N GLY A 462 -4.00 -12.33 -3.02
CA GLY A 462 -4.58 -12.64 -1.71
C GLY A 462 -3.57 -13.24 -0.74
N ASP A 463 -2.85 -14.28 -1.15
CA ASP A 463 -1.83 -14.95 -0.34
C ASP A 463 -0.65 -14.03 -0.02
N ARG A 464 -0.19 -13.23 -1.00
CA ARG A 464 0.87 -12.22 -0.79
C ARG A 464 0.45 -11.15 0.22
N LEU A 465 -0.80 -10.67 0.14
CA LEU A 465 -1.34 -9.72 1.11
C LEU A 465 -1.51 -10.37 2.50
N GLY A 466 -1.92 -11.63 2.56
CA GLY A 466 -1.99 -12.40 3.81
C GLY A 466 -0.62 -12.54 4.49
N HIS A 467 0.42 -12.90 3.74
CA HIS A 467 1.79 -12.94 4.23
C HIS A 467 2.27 -11.56 4.71
N THR A 468 1.99 -10.51 3.95
CA THR A 468 2.35 -9.13 4.32
C THR A 468 1.65 -8.68 5.60
N LEU A 469 0.37 -9.02 5.77
CA LEU A 469 -0.40 -8.75 6.98
C LEU A 469 0.13 -9.51 8.20
N MET A 470 0.63 -10.74 8.02
CA MET A 470 1.25 -11.53 9.09
C MET A 470 2.52 -10.84 9.62
N VAL A 471 3.38 -10.33 8.73
CA VAL A 471 4.60 -9.62 9.14
C VAL A 471 4.29 -8.30 9.85
N GLU A 472 3.30 -7.54 9.36
CA GLU A 472 2.83 -6.31 10.04
C GLU A 472 2.11 -6.62 11.37
N PHE A 473 1.45 -7.77 11.49
CA PHE A 473 0.85 -8.22 12.75
C PHE A 473 1.92 -8.47 13.81
N ASP A 474 3.00 -9.17 13.48
CA ASP A 474 4.14 -9.39 14.39
C ASP A 474 4.83 -8.07 14.76
N ALA A 475 5.04 -7.16 13.80
CA ALA A 475 5.53 -5.81 14.08
C ALA A 475 4.58 -5.04 15.05
N SER A 476 3.26 -5.19 14.89
CA SER A 476 2.27 -4.56 15.77
C SER A 476 2.27 -5.12 17.20
N ARG A 477 2.59 -6.42 17.37
CA ARG A 477 2.75 -7.06 18.69
C ARG A 477 3.98 -6.51 19.40
N ALA A 478 5.13 -6.50 18.71
CA ALA A 478 6.35 -5.89 19.21
C ALA A 478 6.14 -4.41 19.57
N MET A 479 5.46 -3.63 18.73
CA MET A 479 5.14 -2.22 19.01
C MET A 479 4.30 -2.05 20.29
N ARG A 480 3.31 -2.91 20.55
CA ARG A 480 2.51 -2.89 21.78
C ARG A 480 3.36 -3.19 23.02
N LEU A 481 4.21 -4.22 22.98
CA LEU A 481 5.12 -4.55 24.08
C LEU A 481 6.12 -3.42 24.35
N LEU A 482 6.77 -2.89 23.31
CA LEU A 482 7.67 -1.74 23.40
C LEU A 482 6.97 -0.51 24.00
N THR A 483 5.70 -0.28 23.64
CA THR A 483 4.90 0.81 24.21
C THR A 483 4.61 0.60 25.70
N LYS A 484 4.22 -0.62 26.13
CA LYS A 484 4.03 -0.94 27.56
C LYS A 484 5.32 -0.80 28.35
N LEU A 485 6.42 -1.35 27.83
CA LEU A 485 7.77 -1.21 28.43
C LEU A 485 8.18 0.26 28.52
N GLY A 486 7.88 1.09 27.51
CA GLY A 486 8.13 2.53 27.53
C GLY A 486 7.32 3.30 28.56
N PHE A 487 6.08 2.89 28.85
CA PHE A 487 5.25 3.50 29.90
C PHE A 487 5.65 3.09 31.33
N VAL A 488 6.24 1.91 31.50
CA VAL A 488 6.60 1.35 32.82
C VAL A 488 8.04 1.71 33.24
N ASN A 489 8.98 1.68 32.29
CA ASN A 489 10.39 1.95 32.58
C ASN A 489 10.67 3.43 32.90
N GLU A 490 11.61 3.67 33.82
CA GLU A 490 12.20 4.99 34.16
C GLU A 490 11.23 6.13 34.50
N ARG A 491 10.05 5.83 35.04
CA ARG A 491 9.13 6.87 35.54
C ARG A 491 9.78 7.72 36.65
N PRO A 492 9.87 9.06 36.49
CA PRO A 492 10.56 9.93 37.45
C PRO A 492 9.84 10.03 38.80
N GLU A 493 8.51 9.93 38.81
CA GLU A 493 7.68 9.94 40.02
C GLU A 493 8.03 8.79 41.00
N PHE A 494 8.52 7.67 40.46
CA PHE A 494 8.99 6.53 41.23
C PHE A 494 10.49 6.56 41.53
N GLY A 495 11.24 7.57 41.04
CA GLY A 495 12.66 7.75 41.32
C GLY A 495 12.97 7.95 42.82
N MET A 496 12.00 8.46 43.58
CA MET A 496 12.07 8.59 45.04
C MET A 496 11.43 7.40 45.79
N ASN A 497 10.68 6.55 45.09
CA ASN A 497 9.95 5.43 45.67
C ASN A 497 10.75 4.13 45.51
N ARG A 498 11.73 3.96 46.41
CA ARG A 498 12.78 2.92 46.40
C ARG A 498 12.30 1.50 46.08
N ARG A 499 11.06 1.14 46.41
CA ARG A 499 10.50 -0.18 46.09
C ARG A 499 10.34 -0.39 44.58
N TRP A 500 9.78 0.55 43.82
CA TRP A 500 9.56 0.38 42.38
C TRP A 500 10.88 0.26 41.59
N THR A 501 11.95 0.88 42.08
CA THR A 501 13.26 0.95 41.42
C THR A 501 14.31 -0.06 41.90
N GLU A 502 14.09 -0.69 43.07
CA GLU A 502 15.01 -1.67 43.69
C GLU A 502 14.34 -3.02 44.10
N SER A 503 13.02 -3.21 44.03
CA SER A 503 12.37 -4.47 44.46
C SER A 503 11.03 -4.79 43.79
N GLY A 504 10.89 -6.01 43.22
CA GLY A 504 9.63 -6.49 42.60
C GLY A 504 9.54 -6.21 41.10
N ASP A 505 8.33 -6.22 40.54
CA ASP A 505 8.06 -6.21 39.09
C ASP A 505 8.82 -5.11 38.32
N GLY A 506 8.81 -3.87 38.82
CA GLY A 506 9.55 -2.75 38.22
C GLY A 506 11.08 -2.96 38.16
N PHE A 507 11.65 -3.68 39.12
CA PHE A 507 13.07 -4.05 39.10
C PHE A 507 13.35 -5.14 38.07
N VAL A 508 12.49 -6.18 37.99
CA VAL A 508 12.59 -7.24 36.96
C VAL A 508 12.56 -6.63 35.55
N LEU A 509 11.61 -5.73 35.29
CA LEU A 509 11.43 -5.08 33.98
C LEU A 509 12.58 -4.15 33.62
N LYS A 510 13.16 -3.43 34.61
CA LYS A 510 14.36 -2.61 34.44
C LYS A 510 15.57 -3.45 34.04
N LEU A 511 15.79 -4.60 34.69
CA LEU A 511 16.88 -5.52 34.33
C LEU A 511 16.62 -6.19 32.97
N PHE A 512 15.37 -6.57 32.68
CA PHE A 512 14.99 -7.14 31.39
C PHE A 512 15.24 -6.16 30.24
N ARG A 513 14.90 -4.88 30.42
CA ARG A 513 15.23 -3.82 29.45
C ARG A 513 16.74 -3.71 29.24
N ASP A 514 17.54 -3.72 30.30
CA ASP A 514 19.01 -3.70 30.16
C ASP A 514 19.52 -4.95 29.38
N TYR A 515 18.98 -6.14 29.67
CA TYR A 515 19.29 -7.38 28.96
C TYR A 515 18.89 -7.38 27.46
N VAL A 516 17.80 -6.72 27.09
CA VAL A 516 17.32 -6.67 25.69
C VAL A 516 18.01 -5.58 24.88
N PHE A 517 18.13 -4.36 25.44
CA PHE A 517 18.50 -3.15 24.67
C PHE A 517 19.90 -2.61 24.99
N HIS A 518 20.53 -3.00 26.09
CA HIS A 518 21.87 -2.55 26.49
C HIS A 518 22.88 -3.70 26.39
N GLN A 519 22.83 -4.42 25.27
CA GLN A 519 23.75 -5.50 24.93
C GLN A 519 25.17 -4.93 24.78
N ALA A 520 26.20 -5.66 25.24
CA ALA A 520 27.59 -5.27 25.09
C ALA A 520 28.49 -6.49 24.84
N ASP A 521 29.61 -6.28 24.14
CA ASP A 521 30.64 -7.30 23.95
C ASP A 521 31.53 -7.48 25.19
N GLY A 522 32.45 -8.45 25.14
CA GLY A 522 33.40 -8.72 26.24
C GLY A 522 34.39 -7.58 26.53
N ALA A 523 34.42 -6.52 25.72
CA ALA A 523 35.21 -5.30 25.94
C ALA A 523 34.33 -4.10 26.35
N GLY A 524 33.00 -4.28 26.49
CA GLY A 524 32.05 -3.24 26.86
C GLY A 524 31.54 -2.38 25.70
N ASN A 525 31.83 -2.73 24.43
CA ASN A 525 31.29 -2.01 23.28
C ASN A 525 29.81 -2.39 23.07
N PRO A 526 28.92 -1.44 22.72
CA PRO A 526 27.51 -1.72 22.53
C PRO A 526 27.24 -2.63 21.32
N ILE A 527 26.39 -3.63 21.50
CA ILE A 527 25.91 -4.53 20.44
C ILE A 527 24.48 -4.11 20.04
N MET A 528 24.20 -4.09 18.74
CA MET A 528 22.90 -3.73 18.17
C MET A 528 22.25 -4.93 17.47
N ASP A 529 22.16 -6.09 18.12
CA ASP A 529 21.50 -7.26 17.54
C ASP A 529 19.98 -7.18 17.72
N LEU A 530 19.29 -6.98 16.60
CA LEU A 530 17.82 -6.99 16.53
C LEU A 530 17.26 -8.42 16.49
N GLY A 531 18.08 -9.42 16.16
CA GLY A 531 17.73 -10.84 16.29
C GLY A 531 17.42 -11.19 17.75
N HIS A 532 18.33 -10.83 18.68
CA HIS A 532 18.12 -10.90 20.12
C HIS A 532 16.87 -10.15 20.56
N VAL A 533 16.72 -8.87 20.18
CA VAL A 533 15.56 -8.04 20.58
C VAL A 533 14.23 -8.67 20.15
N VAL A 534 14.10 -9.06 18.89
CA VAL A 534 12.87 -9.68 18.36
C VAL A 534 12.60 -11.02 19.02
N THR A 535 13.64 -11.84 19.26
CA THR A 535 13.50 -13.14 19.93
C THR A 535 13.01 -12.97 21.36
N CYS A 536 13.60 -12.04 22.13
CA CYS A 536 13.19 -11.75 23.50
C CYS A 536 11.76 -11.23 23.57
N LEU A 537 11.38 -10.27 22.72
CA LEU A 537 10.02 -9.73 22.69
C LEU A 537 8.99 -10.80 22.29
N ASN A 538 9.30 -11.67 21.32
CA ASN A 538 8.42 -12.77 20.94
C ASN A 538 8.21 -13.78 22.08
N LYS A 539 9.26 -14.08 22.86
CA LYS A 539 9.17 -14.96 24.03
C LYS A 539 8.38 -14.34 25.19
N VAL A 540 8.50 -13.03 25.42
CA VAL A 540 7.61 -12.30 26.35
C VAL A 540 6.16 -12.36 25.87
N ASP A 541 5.88 -12.07 24.59
CA ASP A 541 4.51 -12.06 24.07
C ASP A 541 3.86 -13.44 24.11
N ALA A 542 4.66 -14.50 23.93
CA ALA A 542 4.22 -15.89 24.04
C ALA A 542 4.07 -16.38 25.50
N GLY A 543 4.68 -15.70 26.47
CA GLY A 543 4.80 -16.19 27.85
C GLY A 543 5.65 -17.46 27.95
N ASP A 544 6.84 -17.46 27.34
CA ASP A 544 7.72 -18.64 27.29
C ASP A 544 8.30 -19.00 28.68
N GLU A 545 8.36 -20.29 28.99
CA GLU A 545 8.92 -20.81 30.25
C GLU A 545 10.45 -20.87 30.25
N GLU A 546 11.10 -20.61 29.11
CA GLU A 546 12.56 -20.44 29.02
C GLU A 546 13.06 -19.40 30.03
N ARG A 547 14.07 -19.77 30.81
CA ARG A 547 14.65 -18.93 31.86
C ARG A 547 15.90 -18.21 31.39
N ILE A 548 15.94 -16.91 31.63
CA ILE A 548 17.10 -16.04 31.37
C ILE A 548 17.71 -15.51 32.66
N LEU A 549 18.98 -15.12 32.55
CA LEU A 549 19.77 -14.57 33.65
C LEU A 549 19.88 -13.06 33.49
N LEU A 550 19.31 -12.34 34.45
CA LEU A 550 19.27 -10.88 34.50
C LEU A 550 20.26 -10.36 35.54
N THR A 551 21.27 -9.61 35.10
CA THR A 551 22.31 -9.01 35.94
C THR A 551 22.02 -7.55 36.25
N ALA A 552 22.13 -7.16 37.52
CA ALA A 552 22.14 -5.76 37.91
C ALA A 552 23.46 -5.07 37.54
N ARG A 553 23.39 -3.74 37.33
CA ARG A 553 24.54 -2.90 36.93
C ARG A 553 25.68 -2.87 37.95
N ASP A 554 25.43 -3.25 39.19
CA ASP A 554 26.45 -3.38 40.24
C ASP A 554 27.22 -4.71 40.17
N ALA A 555 26.82 -5.61 39.26
CA ALA A 555 27.30 -6.99 39.10
C ALA A 555 27.19 -7.87 40.36
N LYS A 556 26.45 -7.44 41.39
CA LYS A 556 26.28 -8.17 42.66
C LYS A 556 24.95 -8.91 42.71
N THR A 557 23.92 -8.39 42.06
CA THR A 557 22.60 -9.02 42.01
C THR A 557 22.41 -9.75 40.68
N VAL A 558 22.12 -11.04 40.76
CA VAL A 558 21.77 -11.91 39.62
C VAL A 558 20.40 -12.52 39.88
N LEU A 559 19.50 -12.40 38.92
CA LEU A 559 18.14 -12.93 38.98
C LEU A 559 17.93 -13.93 37.83
N VAL A 560 17.26 -15.05 38.11
CA VAL A 560 16.84 -16.02 37.09
C VAL A 560 15.31 -16.00 37.02
N VAL A 561 14.76 -15.67 35.86
CA VAL A 561 13.30 -15.53 35.62
C VAL A 561 12.93 -16.14 34.27
N SER A 562 11.69 -16.62 34.11
CA SER A 562 11.17 -16.99 32.80
C SER A 562 10.66 -15.76 32.03
N TYR A 563 10.49 -15.90 30.70
CA TYR A 563 9.79 -14.87 29.92
C TYR A 563 8.31 -14.77 30.33
N ALA A 564 7.69 -15.85 30.81
CA ALA A 564 6.36 -15.83 31.42
C ALA A 564 6.30 -14.95 32.68
N ASP A 565 7.30 -15.04 33.58
CA ASP A 565 7.40 -14.18 34.77
C ASP A 565 7.50 -12.70 34.38
N ILE A 566 8.32 -12.40 33.36
CA ILE A 566 8.50 -11.06 32.80
C ILE A 566 7.20 -10.53 32.18
N ALA A 567 6.49 -11.36 31.42
CA ALA A 567 5.22 -11.01 30.79
C ALA A 567 4.15 -10.66 31.85
N GLN A 568 4.01 -11.49 32.88
CA GLN A 568 3.08 -11.20 33.99
C GLN A 568 3.46 -9.93 34.76
N SER A 569 4.76 -9.71 35.01
CA SER A 569 5.27 -8.50 35.65
C SER A 569 4.94 -7.25 34.83
N LEU A 570 5.06 -7.33 33.50
CA LEU A 570 4.72 -6.23 32.59
C LEU A 570 3.23 -5.91 32.61
N GLU A 571 2.35 -6.92 32.55
CA GLU A 571 0.91 -6.70 32.60
C GLU A 571 0.45 -6.16 33.97
N ARG A 572 1.02 -6.63 35.08
CA ARG A 572 0.73 -6.09 36.42
C ARG A 572 1.15 -4.62 36.53
N ALA A 573 2.41 -4.31 36.24
CA ALA A 573 2.92 -2.94 36.32
C ALA A 573 2.20 -1.97 35.35
N TYR A 574 1.86 -2.42 34.15
CA TYR A 574 1.08 -1.61 33.20
C TYR A 574 -0.37 -1.43 33.64
N GLY A 575 -1.01 -2.47 34.20
CA GLY A 575 -2.37 -2.42 34.73
C GLY A 575 -2.52 -1.45 35.90
N GLU A 576 -1.56 -1.42 36.82
CA GLU A 576 -1.50 -0.43 37.92
C GLU A 576 -1.45 1.01 37.38
N LEU A 577 -0.61 1.26 36.37
CA LEU A 577 -0.51 2.58 35.73
C LEU A 577 -1.79 2.98 34.99
N CYS A 578 -2.49 2.04 34.35
CA CYS A 578 -3.80 2.31 33.75
C CYS A 578 -4.84 2.66 34.83
N GLY A 579 -4.87 1.94 35.95
CA GLY A 579 -5.77 2.19 37.07
C GLY A 579 -5.55 3.54 37.75
N GLY A 580 -4.29 4.01 37.81
CA GLY A 580 -3.93 5.35 38.31
C GLY A 580 -3.98 6.47 37.27
N SER A 581 -4.32 6.20 36.00
CA SER A 581 -4.25 7.20 34.94
C SER A 581 -5.42 8.19 34.95
N VAL A 582 -5.12 9.48 34.80
CA VAL A 582 -6.12 10.53 34.57
C VAL A 582 -6.36 10.62 33.06
N MET A 583 -7.62 10.81 32.66
CA MET A 583 -7.97 11.08 31.25
C MET A 583 -7.17 12.28 30.74
N ALA A 584 -6.52 12.13 29.58
CA ALA A 584 -5.86 13.24 28.92
C ALA A 584 -6.87 14.39 28.70
N PRO A 585 -6.55 15.64 29.02
CA PRO A 585 -7.45 16.76 28.73
C PRO A 585 -7.68 16.81 27.22
N ASN A 586 -8.95 16.75 26.81
CA ASN A 586 -9.33 16.77 25.39
C ASN A 586 -8.64 17.95 24.70
N ALA A 587 -7.71 17.66 23.80
CA ALA A 587 -6.96 18.67 23.08
C ALA A 587 -7.91 19.49 22.21
N GLY A 588 -8.25 20.70 22.68
CA GLY A 588 -8.82 21.77 21.88
C GLY A 588 -9.95 21.36 20.94
N GLY A 589 -11.02 20.76 21.48
CA GLY A 589 -12.33 21.02 20.90
C GLY A 589 -12.57 22.52 20.97
N VAL A 590 -12.32 23.25 19.88
CA VAL A 590 -12.61 24.69 19.78
C VAL A 590 -14.04 24.85 20.26
N PRO A 591 -14.32 25.71 21.26
CA PRO A 591 -15.68 25.88 21.75
C PRO A 591 -16.53 26.26 20.55
N HIS A 592 -17.51 25.41 20.22
CA HIS A 592 -18.51 25.73 19.22
C HIS A 592 -19.20 27.00 19.70
N GLN A 593 -18.83 28.14 19.10
CA GLN A 593 -19.67 29.32 19.15
C GLN A 593 -21.01 28.88 18.59
N GLN A 594 -22.02 28.83 19.45
CA GLN A 594 -23.39 28.69 19.01
C GLN A 594 -23.63 29.79 17.96
N PRO A 595 -24.18 29.46 16.78
CA PRO A 595 -24.62 30.53 15.89
C PRO A 595 -25.61 31.42 16.67
N PRO A 596 -25.52 32.74 16.56
CA PRO A 596 -26.45 33.62 17.26
C PRO A 596 -27.90 33.26 16.86
N PRO A 597 -28.87 33.39 17.78
CA PRO A 597 -30.26 33.10 17.48
C PRO A 597 -30.73 33.98 16.31
N PRO A 598 -31.64 33.47 15.45
CA PRO A 598 -32.06 34.18 14.26
C PRO A 598 -32.81 35.47 14.62
N TYR A 599 -32.37 36.57 13.98
CA TYR A 599 -33.16 37.76 13.70
C TYR A 599 -33.42 37.81 12.19
#